data_AF-A0AAW1SPS9-F1
#
_entry.id   AF-A0AAW1SPS9-F1
#
_cell.length_a   1.000
_cell.length_b   1.000
_cell.length_c   1.000
_cell.angle_alpha   90.00
_cell.angle_beta   90.00
_cell.angle_gamma   90.00
#
_symmetry.space_group_name_H-M   'P 1'
#
loop_
_entity.id
_entity.type
_entity.pdbx_description
1 polymer ?
#
loop_
_entity_poly.entity_id
_entity_poly.type
_entity_poly.pdbx_seq_one_letter_code
_entity_poly.pdbx_strand_id
1 'polypeptide(L)'
;MTRFEWDELEEQRGTFFRFYSQLINFRKEHPLLGRPEFLSTGDITWHEDNWLDPESRFLAFTLHDRGQGCGDLYAAFNAHHFEIPIVLPPCGDGNHWCRVVDSNLPAPKDFTIGGNKDVDSAYTIAPFSSILLMGKA
;
A
#
# COMPACT_ATOMS: atom_id res chain seq x y z
N MET A 1 14.62 -31.94 10.06
CA MET A 1 15.36 -31.40 8.91
C MET A 1 14.39 -30.53 8.15
N THR A 2 14.61 -29.22 8.14
CA THR A 2 13.70 -28.25 7.50
C THR A 2 14.26 -27.97 6.12
N ARG A 3 13.62 -28.48 5.08
CA ARG A 3 13.99 -28.23 3.67
C ARG A 3 12.98 -27.28 3.05
N PHE A 4 13.40 -26.56 2.03
CA PHE A 4 12.50 -25.71 1.24
C PHE A 4 11.76 -26.58 0.22
N GLU A 5 10.43 -26.49 0.18
CA GLU A 5 9.58 -27.27 -0.72
C GLU A 5 9.43 -26.52 -2.05
N TRP A 6 10.33 -26.82 -3.01
CA TRP A 6 10.36 -26.15 -4.31
C TRP A 6 9.14 -26.43 -5.18
N ASP A 7 8.55 -27.62 -5.06
CA ASP A 7 7.37 -27.99 -5.85
C ASP A 7 6.15 -27.13 -5.45
N GLU A 8 5.97 -26.86 -4.15
CA GLU A 8 4.90 -25.99 -3.64
C GLU A 8 5.10 -24.53 -4.10
N LEU A 9 6.35 -24.07 -4.21
CA LEU A 9 6.65 -22.76 -4.79
C LEU A 9 6.17 -22.65 -6.24
N GLU A 10 6.40 -23.68 -7.06
CA GLU A 10 5.96 -23.67 -8.46
C GLU A 10 4.43 -23.59 -8.57
N GLU A 11 3.70 -24.29 -7.70
CA GLU A 11 2.24 -24.21 -7.63
C GLU A 11 1.74 -22.80 -7.23
N GLN A 12 2.46 -22.12 -6.32
CA GLN A 12 2.12 -20.78 -5.84
C GLN A 12 2.77 -19.64 -6.65
N ARG A 13 3.45 -19.96 -7.75
CA ARG A 13 4.22 -18.98 -8.54
C ARG A 13 3.37 -17.82 -9.04
N GLY A 14 2.12 -18.09 -9.41
CA GLY A 14 1.17 -17.11 -9.93
C GLY A 14 0.38 -16.32 -8.87
N THR A 15 0.43 -16.74 -7.61
CA THR A 15 -0.39 -16.20 -6.51
C THR A 15 0.50 -15.46 -5.51
N PHE A 16 0.82 -16.10 -4.38
CA PHE A 16 1.56 -15.52 -3.26
C PHE A 16 2.98 -15.13 -3.66
N PHE A 17 3.69 -16.00 -4.37
CA PHE A 17 5.06 -15.71 -4.77
C PHE A 17 5.13 -14.50 -5.72
N ARG A 18 4.21 -14.42 -6.68
CA ARG A 18 4.08 -13.28 -7.60
C ARG A 18 3.91 -11.97 -6.83
N PHE A 19 2.96 -11.94 -5.89
CA PHE A 19 2.67 -10.76 -5.07
C PHE A 19 3.90 -10.26 -4.33
N TYR A 20 4.57 -11.13 -3.56
CA TYR A 20 5.74 -10.74 -2.77
C TYR A 20 6.95 -10.38 -3.64
N SER A 21 7.17 -11.09 -4.76
CA SER A 21 8.21 -10.73 -5.72
C SER A 21 8.00 -9.32 -6.28
N GLN A 22 6.77 -8.99 -6.67
CA GLN A 22 6.42 -7.65 -7.16
C GLN A 22 6.53 -6.58 -6.06
N LEU A 23 6.08 -6.87 -4.84
CA LEU A 23 6.19 -5.95 -3.70
C LEU A 23 7.64 -5.66 -3.30
N ILE A 24 8.52 -6.67 -3.36
CA ILE A 24 9.96 -6.50 -3.11
C ILE A 24 10.59 -5.61 -4.18
N ASN A 25 10.27 -5.84 -5.46
CA ASN A 25 10.79 -5.02 -6.55
C ASN A 25 10.29 -3.58 -6.43
N PHE A 26 9.00 -3.40 -6.14
CA PHE A 26 8.41 -2.09 -5.88
C PHE A 26 9.14 -1.35 -4.76
N ARG A 27 9.38 -1.99 -3.61
CA ARG A 27 10.11 -1.37 -2.50
C ARG A 27 11.52 -0.92 -2.92
N LYS A 28 12.21 -1.68 -3.77
CA LYS A 28 13.55 -1.34 -4.26
C LYS A 28 13.53 -0.18 -5.26
N GLU A 29 12.47 -0.05 -6.03
CA GLU A 29 12.28 0.99 -7.04
C GLU A 29 11.76 2.31 -6.46
N HIS A 30 11.26 2.32 -5.21
CA HIS A 30 10.67 3.50 -4.55
C HIS A 30 11.55 3.99 -3.39
N PRO A 31 12.39 5.01 -3.59
CA PRO A 31 13.31 5.52 -2.57
C PRO A 31 12.62 5.95 -1.27
N LEU A 32 11.36 6.41 -1.34
CA LEU A 32 10.53 6.78 -0.19
C LEU A 32 10.43 5.68 0.87
N LEU A 33 10.45 4.41 0.46
CA LEU A 33 10.35 3.25 1.37
C LEU A 33 11.70 2.77 1.89
N GLY A 34 12.80 3.33 1.40
CA GLY A 34 14.17 2.89 1.65
C GLY A 34 15.08 3.95 2.28
N ARG A 35 14.51 5.00 2.87
CA ARG A 35 15.29 6.11 3.45
C ARG A 35 16.17 5.64 4.61
N PRO A 36 17.46 6.04 4.65
CA PRO A 36 18.35 5.69 5.75
C PRO A 36 18.10 6.53 7.02
N GLU A 37 17.50 7.72 6.88
CA GLU A 37 17.11 8.59 7.99
C GLU A 37 15.67 8.37 8.48
N PHE A 38 15.40 8.81 9.71
CA PHE A 38 14.04 8.83 10.25
C PHE A 38 13.14 9.82 9.51
N LEU A 39 11.86 9.47 9.37
CA LEU A 39 10.84 10.35 8.81
C LEU A 39 10.60 11.55 9.73
N SER A 40 10.56 12.75 9.13
CA SER A 40 10.11 13.98 9.77
C SER A 40 8.62 14.21 9.56
N THR A 41 8.04 15.17 10.29
CA THR A 41 6.62 15.58 10.13
C THR A 41 6.26 16.06 8.73
N GLY A 42 7.26 16.41 7.92
CA GLY A 42 7.05 16.77 6.54
C GLY A 42 7.13 15.61 5.55
N ASP A 43 7.68 14.47 5.97
CA ASP A 43 7.85 13.29 5.13
C ASP A 43 6.64 12.35 5.18
N ILE A 44 5.85 12.44 6.26
CA ILE A 44 4.69 11.58 6.49
C ILE A 44 3.52 12.39 7.07
N THR A 45 2.33 12.13 6.55
CA THR A 45 1.06 12.52 7.17
C THR A 45 0.33 11.27 7.63
N TRP A 46 0.00 11.21 8.92
CA TRP A 46 -0.86 10.18 9.46
C TRP A 46 -2.32 10.59 9.33
N HIS A 47 -3.19 9.65 8.96
CA HIS A 47 -4.64 9.85 8.82
C HIS A 47 -5.43 9.21 9.96
N GLU A 48 -4.75 8.85 11.05
CA GLU A 48 -5.34 8.35 12.30
C GLU A 48 -5.46 9.51 13.29
N ASP A 49 -6.63 9.65 13.91
CA ASP A 49 -6.95 10.73 14.85
C ASP A 49 -7.17 10.23 16.30
N ASN A 50 -7.30 8.92 16.51
CA ASN A 50 -7.63 8.30 17.79
C ASN A 50 -6.53 7.36 18.33
N TRP A 51 -5.31 7.88 18.45
CA TRP A 51 -4.12 7.14 18.92
C TRP A 51 -4.20 6.52 20.31
N LEU A 52 -5.15 6.97 21.15
CA LEU A 52 -5.30 6.50 22.52
C LEU A 52 -6.30 5.36 22.65
N ASP A 53 -7.01 5.00 21.58
CA ASP A 53 -7.96 3.90 21.58
C ASP A 53 -7.24 2.55 21.42
N PRO A 54 -7.23 1.70 22.45
CA PRO A 54 -6.60 0.38 22.37
C PRO A 54 -7.33 -0.57 21.41
N GLU A 55 -8.57 -0.27 21.02
CA GLU A 55 -9.36 -1.07 20.09
C GLU A 55 -9.22 -0.62 18.63
N SER A 56 -8.47 0.47 18.36
CA SER A 56 -8.17 0.85 16.97
C SER A 56 -7.31 -0.22 16.30
N ARG A 57 -7.80 -0.71 15.16
CA ARG A 57 -7.11 -1.69 14.29
C ARG A 57 -7.06 -1.18 12.86
N PHE A 58 -7.15 0.14 12.69
CA PHE A 58 -6.98 0.80 11.42
C PHE A 58 -5.75 1.71 11.49
N LEU A 59 -5.02 1.82 10.37
CA LEU A 59 -3.91 2.75 10.26
C LEU A 59 -3.76 3.18 8.81
N ALA A 60 -3.69 4.48 8.57
CA ALA A 60 -3.42 5.02 7.25
C ALA A 60 -2.42 6.18 7.32
N PHE A 61 -1.60 6.30 6.27
CA PHE A 61 -0.63 7.39 6.13
C PHE A 61 -0.33 7.70 4.67
N THR A 62 0.12 8.94 4.42
CA THR A 62 0.75 9.36 3.17
C THR A 62 2.24 9.62 3.41
N LEU A 63 3.10 9.02 2.59
CA LEU A 63 4.50 9.41 2.46
C LEU A 63 4.62 10.40 1.31
N HIS A 64 5.27 11.53 1.57
CA HIS A 64 5.38 12.64 0.63
C HIS A 64 6.68 12.55 -0.16
N ASP A 65 6.58 12.54 -1.49
CA ASP A 65 7.71 12.69 -2.39
C ASP A 65 8.20 14.14 -2.36
N ARG A 66 9.44 14.33 -1.91
CA ARG A 66 10.11 15.63 -1.82
C ARG A 66 11.19 15.76 -2.89
N GLY A 67 10.96 15.18 -4.06
CA GLY A 67 11.89 15.15 -5.18
C GLY A 67 12.81 13.93 -5.18
N GLN A 68 12.47 12.88 -4.43
CA GLN A 68 13.12 11.57 -4.57
C GLN A 68 12.59 10.79 -5.78
N GLY A 69 11.43 11.17 -6.31
CA GLY A 69 10.78 10.58 -7.47
C GLY A 69 9.73 9.52 -7.11
N CYS A 70 8.95 9.13 -8.12
CA CYS A 70 7.87 8.14 -8.05
C CYS A 70 6.57 8.60 -7.37
N GLY A 71 6.48 9.86 -6.91
CA GLY A 71 5.25 10.45 -6.38
C GLY A 71 4.90 9.96 -4.96
N ASP A 72 3.89 10.60 -4.37
CA ASP A 72 3.43 10.29 -3.02
C ASP A 72 2.91 8.85 -2.92
N LEU A 73 3.02 8.26 -1.73
CA LEU A 73 2.49 6.93 -1.45
C LEU A 73 1.45 7.00 -0.34
N TYR A 74 0.23 6.54 -0.60
CA TYR A 74 -0.80 6.37 0.42
C TYR A 74 -0.90 4.88 0.77
N ALA A 75 -0.78 4.54 2.05
CA ALA A 75 -0.98 3.18 2.53
C ALA A 75 -2.05 3.17 3.61
N ALA A 76 -2.89 2.14 3.61
CA ALA A 76 -3.86 1.90 4.66
C ALA A 76 -3.98 0.42 4.99
N PHE A 77 -4.16 0.12 6.27
CA PHE A 77 -4.20 -1.21 6.85
C PHE A 77 -5.46 -1.32 7.69
N ASN A 78 -6.34 -2.25 7.31
CA ASN A 78 -7.52 -2.60 8.08
C ASN A 78 -7.33 -3.97 8.71
N ALA A 79 -7.07 -4.01 10.01
CA ALA A 79 -7.02 -5.23 10.81
C ALA A 79 -8.31 -5.48 11.61
N HIS A 80 -9.40 -4.73 11.33
CA HIS A 80 -10.74 -5.08 11.79
C HIS A 80 -11.34 -6.22 10.93
N HIS A 81 -12.38 -6.82 11.49
CA HIS A 81 -13.18 -7.87 10.83
C HIS A 81 -14.36 -7.30 10.00
N PHE A 82 -14.46 -5.98 9.89
CA PHE A 82 -15.47 -5.25 9.11
C PHE A 82 -14.79 -4.30 8.12
N GLU A 83 -15.53 -3.89 7.10
CA GLU A 83 -15.03 -2.95 6.09
C GLU A 83 -15.00 -1.51 6.63
N ILE A 84 -14.02 -0.73 6.16
CA ILE A 84 -13.86 0.67 6.56
C ILE A 84 -13.96 1.55 5.31
N PRO A 85 -15.03 2.38 5.19
CA PRO A 85 -15.09 3.42 4.18
C PRO A 85 -14.14 4.56 4.57
N ILE A 86 -13.33 5.00 3.61
CA ILE A 86 -12.40 6.11 3.77
C ILE A 86 -12.59 7.14 2.67
N VAL A 87 -12.19 8.37 2.98
CA VAL A 87 -12.01 9.43 2.01
C VAL A 87 -10.51 9.65 1.84
N LEU A 88 -10.00 9.43 0.64
CA LEU A 88 -8.59 9.64 0.32
C LEU A 88 -8.25 11.13 0.43
N PRO A 89 -7.08 11.46 0.99
CA PRO A 89 -6.60 12.85 0.96
C PRO A 89 -6.37 13.29 -0.49
N PRO A 90 -6.41 14.60 -0.78
CA PRO A 90 -6.01 15.11 -2.08
C PRO A 90 -4.60 14.66 -2.45
N CYS A 91 -4.43 14.18 -3.68
CA CYS A 91 -3.14 13.76 -4.20
C CYS A 91 -2.38 14.97 -4.77
N GLY A 92 -2.00 15.94 -3.95
CA GLY A 92 -1.20 17.11 -4.38
C GLY A 92 -1.74 17.89 -5.60
N ASP A 93 -0.96 18.83 -6.13
CA ASP A 93 -1.39 19.69 -7.25
C ASP A 93 -1.35 18.94 -8.59
N GLY A 94 -2.51 18.49 -9.05
CA GLY A 94 -2.71 17.91 -10.40
C GLY A 94 -2.52 16.41 -10.51
N ASN A 95 -2.16 15.72 -9.43
CA ASN A 95 -2.00 14.26 -9.45
C ASN A 95 -3.30 13.55 -9.02
N HIS A 96 -3.38 12.26 -9.36
CA HIS A 96 -4.44 11.35 -8.96
C HIS A 96 -3.85 10.11 -8.30
N TRP A 97 -4.63 9.46 -7.43
CA TRP A 97 -4.22 8.20 -6.83
C TRP A 97 -4.40 7.05 -7.81
N CYS A 98 -3.35 6.26 -7.98
CA CYS A 98 -3.37 4.98 -8.69
C CYS A 98 -3.17 3.84 -7.69
N ARG A 99 -4.02 2.83 -7.71
CA ARG A 99 -3.91 1.64 -6.86
C ARG A 99 -2.82 0.72 -7.36
N VAL A 100 -1.81 0.51 -6.53
CA VAL A 100 -0.73 -0.46 -6.75
C VAL A 100 -1.07 -1.78 -6.07
N VAL A 101 -1.50 -1.75 -4.82
CA VAL A 101 -1.83 -2.94 -4.02
C VAL A 101 -3.24 -2.84 -3.49
N ASP A 102 -3.96 -3.96 -3.54
CA ASP A 102 -5.14 -4.22 -2.72
C ASP A 102 -5.23 -5.71 -2.41
N SER A 103 -4.89 -6.08 -1.17
CA SER A 103 -4.78 -7.47 -0.76
C SER A 103 -6.13 -8.21 -0.67
N ASN A 104 -7.26 -7.52 -0.84
CA ASN A 104 -8.58 -8.15 -0.92
C ASN A 104 -8.89 -8.70 -2.33
N LEU A 105 -8.18 -8.23 -3.36
CA LEU A 105 -8.42 -8.67 -4.72
C LEU A 105 -7.74 -10.03 -4.99
N PRO A 106 -8.32 -10.88 -5.84
CA PRO A 106 -7.65 -12.12 -6.23
C PRO A 106 -6.48 -11.85 -7.17
N ALA A 107 -5.46 -12.71 -7.10
CA ALA A 107 -4.39 -12.78 -8.08
C ALA A 107 -4.92 -12.78 -9.53
N PRO A 108 -4.36 -11.96 -10.46
CA PRO A 108 -3.22 -11.04 -10.30
C PRO A 108 -3.60 -9.58 -10.02
N LYS A 109 -4.85 -9.29 -9.60
CA LYS A 109 -5.38 -7.92 -9.44
C LYS A 109 -4.98 -7.26 -8.11
N ASP A 110 -4.54 -8.06 -7.14
CA ASP A 110 -3.94 -7.69 -5.86
C ASP A 110 -2.68 -6.83 -5.99
N PHE A 111 -1.97 -6.92 -7.12
CA PHE A 111 -0.82 -6.07 -7.41
C PHE A 111 -0.85 -5.62 -8.88
N THR A 112 -0.94 -4.30 -9.11
CA THR A 112 -0.90 -3.69 -10.45
C THR A 112 0.41 -2.93 -10.65
N ILE A 113 1.27 -3.44 -11.54
CA ILE A 113 2.55 -2.81 -11.88
C ILE A 113 2.26 -1.41 -12.46
N GLY A 114 2.87 -0.39 -11.85
CA GLY A 114 2.66 1.01 -12.24
C GLY A 114 1.28 1.57 -11.85
N GLY A 115 0.45 0.83 -11.12
CA GLY A 115 -0.87 1.27 -10.69
C GLY A 115 -1.96 1.15 -11.77
N ASN A 116 -3.22 1.14 -11.33
CA ASN A 116 -4.38 1.20 -12.23
C ASN A 116 -4.68 2.63 -12.72
N LYS A 117 -5.70 2.78 -13.58
CA LYS A 117 -6.28 4.09 -13.88
C LYS A 117 -7.14 4.53 -12.71
N ASP A 118 -6.89 5.74 -12.23
CA ASP A 118 -7.59 6.58 -11.26
C ASP A 118 -8.45 5.87 -10.21
N VAL A 119 -8.15 6.13 -8.96
CA VAL A 119 -8.95 5.68 -7.81
C VAL A 119 -9.88 6.82 -7.38
N ASP A 120 -11.16 6.50 -7.19
CA ASP A 120 -12.13 7.44 -6.64
C ASP A 120 -11.69 7.94 -5.26
N SER A 121 -12.05 9.18 -4.92
CA SER A 121 -11.73 9.74 -3.60
C SER A 121 -12.40 8.99 -2.45
N ALA A 122 -13.47 8.25 -2.71
CA ALA A 122 -14.08 7.34 -1.75
C ALA A 122 -13.57 5.91 -2.01
N TYR A 123 -13.02 5.27 -0.98
CA TYR A 123 -12.53 3.90 -1.06
C TYR A 123 -13.04 3.08 0.12
N THR A 124 -13.37 1.81 -0.10
CA THR A 124 -13.73 0.89 0.98
C THR A 124 -12.64 -0.15 1.14
N ILE A 125 -12.05 -0.22 2.34
CA ILE A 125 -11.01 -1.20 2.66
C ILE A 125 -11.67 -2.40 3.34
N ALA A 126 -11.53 -3.57 2.72
CA ALA A 126 -12.15 -4.81 3.21
C ALA A 126 -11.57 -5.25 4.57
N PRO A 127 -12.27 -6.15 5.30
CA PRO A 127 -11.72 -6.77 6.51
C PRO A 127 -10.35 -7.40 6.28
N PHE A 128 -9.44 -7.29 7.26
CA PHE A 128 -8.11 -7.92 7.23
C PHE A 128 -7.32 -7.67 5.94
N SER A 129 -7.38 -6.46 5.41
CA SER A 129 -6.78 -6.10 4.13
C SER A 129 -5.90 -4.86 4.22
N SER A 130 -5.08 -4.67 3.19
CA SER A 130 -4.23 -3.49 3.04
C SER A 130 -4.25 -2.99 1.61
N ILE A 131 -4.10 -1.68 1.46
CA ILE A 131 -3.98 -1.03 0.16
C ILE A 131 -2.72 -0.17 0.11
N LEU A 132 -2.16 -0.03 -1.09
CA LEU A 132 -1.09 0.90 -1.41
C LEU A 132 -1.45 1.64 -2.70
N LEU A 133 -1.50 2.95 -2.63
CA LEU A 133 -1.73 3.85 -3.75
C LEU A 133 -0.49 4.68 -4.00
N MET A 134 -0.29 5.08 -5.25
CA MET A 134 0.78 5.94 -5.71
C MET A 134 0.18 7.16 -6.40
N GLY A 135 0.69 8.34 -6.08
CA GLY A 135 0.33 9.57 -6.75
C GLY A 135 0.99 9.67 -8.12
N LYS A 136 0.19 9.98 -9.15
CA LYS A 136 0.68 10.18 -10.52
C LYS A 136 0.10 11.44 -11.15
N ALA A 137 0.92 12.12 -11.93
CA ALA A 137 0.50 13.23 -12.80
C ALA A 137 -0.36 12.73 -13.96
#